data_AF-A0A699Z033-F1
#
_entry.id   AF-A0A699Z033-F1
#
_cell.length_a   1.000
_cell.length_b   1.000
_cell.length_c   1.000
_cell.angle_alpha   90.00
_cell.angle_beta   90.00
_cell.angle_gamma   90.00
#
_symmetry.space_group_name_H-M   'P 1'
#
loop_
_entity.id
_entity.type
_entity.pdbx_description
1 polymer ?
#
loop_
_entity_poly.entity_id
_entity_poly.type
_entity_poly.pdbx_seq_one_letter_code
_entity_poly.pdbx_strand_id
1 'polypeptide(L)'
;MGPLMQMDWLHIVERVLKLALPNMYCWLVMFYCVFHLWLNILAELLRFGDREFYKDWWNSSDVGSYWKQWNLPVHKWLLRHVYFPALRLGLS
;
A
#
# COMPACT_ATOMS: atom_id res chain seq x y z
N MET A 1 26.83 14.99 -0.78
CA MET A 1 26.21 14.08 -1.76
C MET A 1 26.51 12.66 -1.32
N GLY A 2 25.48 11.84 -1.09
CA GLY A 2 25.63 10.55 -0.39
C GLY A 2 26.40 9.49 -1.19
N PRO A 3 26.94 8.46 -0.52
CA PRO A 3 27.80 7.42 -1.11
C PRO A 3 27.12 6.63 -2.23
N LEU A 4 25.78 6.61 -2.31
CA LEU A 4 25.02 5.95 -3.37
C LEU A 4 25.13 6.66 -4.73
N MET A 5 25.30 7.99 -4.77
CA MET A 5 25.41 8.74 -6.03
C MET A 5 26.79 8.62 -6.70
N GLN A 6 27.78 8.08 -5.98
CA GLN A 6 29.16 7.92 -6.46
C GLN A 6 29.49 6.45 -6.83
N MET A 7 28.54 5.52 -6.65
CA MET A 7 28.74 4.10 -6.90
C MET A 7 28.45 3.71 -8.35
N ASP A 8 29.23 2.77 -8.89
CA ASP A 8 28.92 2.16 -10.19
C ASP A 8 27.57 1.45 -10.17
N TRP A 9 26.88 1.45 -11.31
CA TRP A 9 25.54 0.85 -11.46
C TRP A 9 25.48 -0.62 -11.01
N LEU A 10 26.54 -1.40 -11.26
CA LEU A 10 26.60 -2.81 -10.84
C LEU A 10 26.60 -2.96 -9.32
N HIS A 11 27.35 -2.11 -8.60
CA HIS A 11 27.41 -2.11 -7.15
C HIS A 11 26.09 -1.64 -6.52
N ILE A 12 25.39 -0.72 -7.18
CA ILE A 12 24.06 -0.26 -6.76
C ILE A 12 23.07 -1.43 -6.86
N VAL A 13 23.02 -2.11 -8.01
CA VAL A 13 22.10 -3.25 -8.23
C VAL A 13 22.36 -4.38 -7.22
N GLU A 14 23.63 -4.73 -6.98
CA GLU A 14 24.00 -5.76 -5.99
C GLU A 14 23.48 -5.42 -4.58
N ARG A 15 23.65 -4.16 -4.16
CA ARG A 15 23.19 -3.69 -2.85
C ARG A 15 21.66 -3.66 -2.77
N VAL A 16 20.98 -3.21 -3.81
CA VAL A 16 19.51 -3.21 -3.88
C VAL A 16 18.96 -4.63 -3.78
N LEU A 17 19.55 -5.59 -4.50
CA LEU A 17 19.13 -7.00 -4.44
C LEU A 17 19.34 -7.59 -3.04
N LYS A 18 20.48 -7.30 -2.39
CA LYS A 18 20.74 -7.73 -1.00
C LYS A 18 19.73 -7.15 0.00
N LEU A 19 19.26 -5.93 -0.24
CA LEU A 19 18.29 -5.25 0.62
C LEU A 19 16.83 -5.56 0.26
N ALA A 20 16.56 -6.12 -0.92
CA ALA A 20 15.21 -6.36 -1.41
C ALA A 20 14.41 -7.29 -0.49
N LEU A 21 15.03 -8.38 -0.03
CA LEU A 21 14.40 -9.35 0.87
C LEU A 21 14.03 -8.74 2.23
N PRO A 22 14.96 -8.19 3.04
CA PRO A 22 14.61 -7.60 4.33
C PRO A 22 13.64 -6.42 4.18
N ASN A 23 13.74 -5.65 3.09
CA ASN A 23 12.79 -4.59 2.80
C ASN A 23 11.37 -5.13 2.55
N MET A 24 11.24 -6.19 1.75
CA MET A 24 9.94 -6.85 1.51
C MET A 24 9.33 -7.36 2.82
N TYR A 25 10.12 -8.03 3.66
CA TYR A 25 9.64 -8.50 4.97
C TYR A 25 9.20 -7.35 5.88
N CYS A 26 10.01 -6.29 5.98
CA CYS A 26 9.67 -5.11 6.77
C CYS A 26 8.35 -4.48 6.30
N TRP A 27 8.15 -4.40 4.99
CA TRP A 27 6.94 -3.86 4.39
C TRP A 27 5.69 -4.72 4.67
N LEU A 28 5.81 -6.04 4.58
CA LEU A 28 4.73 -6.98 4.93
C LEU A 28 4.37 -6.92 6.42
N VAL A 29 5.38 -6.83 7.31
CA VAL A 29 5.16 -6.70 8.76
C VAL A 29 4.49 -5.37 9.08
N MET A 30 4.97 -4.27 8.51
CA MET A 30 4.35 -2.95 8.67
C MET A 30 2.88 -2.97 8.26
N PHE A 31 2.57 -3.60 7.13
CA PHE A 31 1.19 -3.74 6.68
C PHE A 31 0.33 -4.51 7.69
N TYR A 32 0.81 -5.66 8.17
CA TYR A 32 0.10 -6.43 9.18
C TYR A 32 -0.10 -5.61 10.47
N CYS A 33 0.94 -4.95 10.97
CA CYS A 33 0.85 -4.13 12.18
C CYS A 33 -0.15 -2.97 12.04
N VAL A 34 -0.20 -2.30 10.89
CA VAL A 34 -1.08 -1.15 10.69
C VAL A 34 -2.50 -1.61 10.32
N PHE A 35 -2.65 -2.36 9.22
CA PHE A 35 -3.96 -2.67 8.66
C PHE A 35 -4.69 -3.77 9.41
N HIS A 36 -3.95 -4.77 9.92
CA HIS A 36 -4.57 -5.87 10.64
C HIS A 36 -4.68 -5.57 12.14
N LEU A 37 -3.59 -5.20 12.81
CA LEU A 37 -3.62 -5.01 14.26
C LEU A 37 -4.20 -3.64 14.66
N TRP A 38 -3.56 -2.55 14.22
CA TRP A 38 -3.91 -1.20 14.67
C TRP A 38 -5.33 -0.78 14.29
N LEU A 39 -5.75 -0.98 13.02
CA LEU A 39 -7.09 -0.61 12.58
C LEU A 39 -8.20 -1.46 13.24
N ASN A 40 -7.96 -2.74 13.51
CA ASN A 40 -8.95 -3.55 14.25
C ASN A 40 -9.06 -3.12 15.72
N ILE A 41 -7.94 -2.78 16.39
CA ILE A 41 -7.97 -2.22 17.74
C ILE A 41 -8.76 -0.91 17.76
N LEU A 42 -8.48 0.00 16.82
CA LEU A 42 -9.23 1.25 16.69
C LEU A 42 -10.71 1.01 16.40
N ALA A 43 -11.04 0.04 15.54
CA ALA A 43 -12.43 -0.31 15.24
C ALA A 43 -13.17 -0.82 16.48
N GLU A 44 -12.54 -1.65 17.30
CA GLU A 44 -13.12 -2.14 18.57
C GLU A 44 -13.34 -0.97 19.55
N LEU A 45 -12.33 -0.11 19.73
CA LEU A 45 -12.41 1.05 20.62
C LEU A 45 -13.53 2.03 20.20
N LEU A 46 -13.71 2.23 18.90
CA LEU A 46 -14.74 3.10 18.35
C LEU A 46 -16.10 2.41 18.16
N ARG A 47 -16.21 1.11 18.49
CA ARG A 47 -17.37 0.24 18.17
C ARG A 47 -17.78 0.32 16.70
N PHE A 48 -16.80 0.44 15.83
CA PHE A 48 -16.98 0.49 14.39
C PHE A 48 -17.13 -0.94 13.84
N GLY A 49 -18.29 -1.20 13.23
CA GLY A 49 -18.67 -2.54 12.75
C GLY A 49 -18.03 -2.95 11.43
N ASP A 50 -17.61 -2.00 10.59
CA ASP A 50 -17.01 -2.31 9.29
C ASP A 50 -15.50 -2.50 9.41
N ARG A 51 -15.06 -3.77 9.40
CA ARG A 51 -13.66 -4.18 9.57
C ARG A 51 -12.97 -4.54 8.26
N GLU A 52 -13.59 -4.23 7.13
CA GLU A 52 -13.06 -4.59 5.80
C GLU A 52 -12.00 -3.56 5.33
N PHE A 53 -10.82 -3.60 5.95
CA PHE A 53 -9.72 -2.66 5.65
C PHE A 53 -8.87 -3.06 4.43
N TYR A 54 -8.81 -4.34 4.08
CA TYR A 54 -8.08 -4.88 2.93
C TYR A 54 -8.75 -6.16 2.41
N LYS A 55 -8.44 -6.56 1.17
CA LYS A 55 -8.90 -7.81 0.52
C LYS A 55 -7.70 -8.71 0.18
N ASP A 56 -7.93 -9.80 -0.56
CA ASP A 56 -6.91 -10.76 -1.02
C ASP A 56 -5.96 -10.17 -2.08
N TRP A 57 -5.30 -9.07 -1.74
CA TRP A 57 -4.40 -8.31 -2.61
C TRP A 57 -3.17 -9.13 -3.03
N TRP A 58 -2.76 -10.12 -2.24
CA TRP A 58 -1.64 -11.01 -2.56
C TRP A 58 -1.98 -11.98 -3.70
N ASN A 59 -3.26 -12.22 -3.99
CA ASN A 59 -3.71 -13.09 -5.07
C ASN A 59 -4.19 -12.28 -6.31
N SER A 60 -3.89 -10.99 -6.38
CA SER A 60 -4.27 -10.17 -7.52
C SER A 60 -3.44 -10.52 -8.75
N SER A 61 -4.10 -10.80 -9.88
CA SER A 61 -3.46 -11.04 -11.18
C SER A 61 -2.83 -9.79 -11.79
N ASP A 62 -3.36 -8.61 -11.47
CA ASP A 62 -3.01 -7.34 -12.10
C ASP A 62 -2.58 -6.31 -11.06
N VAL A 63 -1.60 -5.47 -11.42
CA VAL A 63 -1.15 -4.34 -10.59
C VAL A 63 -2.30 -3.38 -10.28
N GLY A 64 -3.22 -3.18 -11.24
CA GLY A 64 -4.41 -2.37 -11.01
C GLY A 64 -5.34 -2.96 -9.94
N SER A 65 -5.47 -4.29 -9.88
CA SER A 65 -6.27 -4.98 -8.88
C SER A 65 -5.59 -4.99 -7.51
N TYR A 66 -4.26 -5.16 -7.49
CA TYR A 66 -3.43 -5.04 -6.29
C TYR A 66 -3.68 -3.72 -5.54
N TRP A 67 -3.57 -2.58 -6.24
CA TRP A 67 -3.73 -1.26 -5.61
C TRP A 67 -5.14 -1.01 -5.07
N LYS A 68 -6.17 -1.61 -5.67
CA LYS A 68 -7.56 -1.49 -5.21
C LYS A 68 -7.83 -2.31 -3.95
N GLN A 69 -7.18 -3.46 -3.82
CA GLN A 69 -7.44 -4.45 -2.77
C GLN A 69 -6.55 -4.29 -1.55
N TRP A 70 -5.35 -3.72 -1.72
CA TRP A 70 -4.37 -3.47 -0.66
C TRP A 70 -4.92 -2.54 0.43
N ASN A 71 -5.41 -1.36 0.04
CA ASN A 71 -5.89 -0.31 0.97
C ASN A 71 -7.31 0.12 0.62
N LEU A 72 -8.31 -0.64 1.07
CA LEU A 72 -9.72 -0.36 0.78
C LEU A 72 -10.17 1.04 1.23
N PRO A 73 -9.84 1.52 2.45
CA PRO A 73 -10.27 2.85 2.90
C PRO A 73 -9.77 3.97 1.99
N VAL A 74 -8.50 3.93 1.59
CA VAL A 74 -7.89 4.93 0.70
C VAL A 74 -8.48 4.82 -0.70
N HIS A 75 -8.64 3.60 -1.21
CA HIS A 75 -9.23 3.37 -2.52
C HIS A 75 -10.68 3.88 -2.60
N LYS A 76 -11.53 3.52 -1.62
CA LYS A 76 -12.92 3.99 -1.50
C LYS A 76 -12.96 5.53 -1.36
N TRP A 77 -12.05 6.10 -0.58
CA TRP A 77 -11.97 7.56 -0.41
C TRP A 77 -11.61 8.27 -1.72
N LEU A 78 -10.59 7.81 -2.45
CA LEU A 78 -10.18 8.37 -3.74
C LEU A 78 -11.29 8.23 -4.79
N LEU A 79 -11.95 7.07 -4.85
CA LEU A 79 -13.08 6.89 -5.77
C LEU A 79 -14.19 7.90 -5.49
N ARG A 80 -14.58 8.03 -4.22
CA ARG A 80 -15.69 8.90 -3.80
C ARG A 80 -15.39 10.39 -3.94
N HIS A 81 -14.20 10.82 -3.55
CA HIS A 81 -13.87 12.25 -3.39
C HIS A 81 -13.05 12.82 -4.54
N VAL A 82 -12.38 11.98 -5.33
CA VAL A 82 -11.54 12.44 -6.46
C VAL A 82 -12.14 11.98 -7.78
N TYR A 83 -12.29 10.66 -7.96
CA TYR A 83 -12.68 10.09 -9.26
C TYR A 83 -14.10 10.49 -9.69
N PHE A 84 -15.12 10.21 -8.86
CA PHE A 84 -16.50 10.55 -9.23
C PHE A 84 -16.73 12.06 -9.41
N PRO A 85 -16.20 12.94 -8.54
CA PRO A 85 -16.30 14.38 -8.76
C PRO A 85 -15.61 14.85 -10.05
N ALA A 86 -14.41 14.35 -10.37
CA ALA A 86 -13.71 14.69 -11.61
C ALA A 86 -14.51 14.25 -12.85
N LEU A 87 -15.06 13.03 -12.82
CA LEU A 87 -15.90 12.52 -13.90
C LEU A 87 -17.18 13.34 -14.08
N ARG A 88 -17.82 13.75 -12.97
CA ARG A 88 -19.01 14.63 -13.00
C ARG A 88 -18.71 16.02 -13.55
N LEU A 89 -17.47 16.47 -13.44
CA LEU A 89 -16.99 17.73 -14.04
C LEU A 89 -16.61 17.58 -15.52
N GLY A 90 -16.76 16.39 -16.10
CA GLY A 90 -16.45 16.13 -17.51
C GLY A 90 -14.96 15.96 -17.81
N LEU A 91 -14.12 15.75 -16.77
CA LEU A 91 -12.71 15.40 -16.94
C LEU A 91 -12.62 13.89 -17.19
N SER A 92 -12.44 13.50 -18.45
CA SER A 92 -12.23 12.12 -18.90
C SER A 92 -10.77 11.84 -19.22
#